data_AF-A0A2A5E319-F1
#
_entry.id   AF-A0A2A5E319-F1
#
_cell.length_a   1.000
_cell.length_b   1.000
_cell.length_c   1.000
_cell.angle_alpha   90.00
_cell.angle_beta   90.00
_cell.angle_gamma   90.00
#
_symmetry.space_group_name_H-M   'P 1'
#
loop_
_entity.id
_entity.type
_entity.pdbx_description
1 polymer ?
#
loop_
_entity_poly.entity_id
_entity_poly.type
_entity_poly.pdbx_seq_one_letter_code
_entity_poly.pdbx_strand_id
1 'polypeptide(L)'
;MAVAPQLPLAFKTFRITRFHLMREVEGLTPEQMLHIPEGRDDNILWNVGHLLCSLSRLTYVFSGYDLPIPKAYLGLFGKDTTATAWDAAPDMDEVMGHFISLPDKIEQDYVAGKFTDYTSLQIVPGDNITSVEEAVAFHCFHEGLHIGKILTLKEAMGLPVKGG
;
A
#
# COMPACT_ATOMS: atom_id res chain seq x y z
N MET A 1 15.82 -32.00 -6.08
CA MET A 1 14.80 -30.93 -6.18
C MET A 1 15.31 -29.75 -5.37
N ALA A 2 15.52 -28.60 -5.99
CA ALA A 2 15.89 -27.40 -5.24
C ALA A 2 14.65 -26.96 -4.44
N VAL A 3 14.80 -26.80 -3.13
CA VAL A 3 13.76 -26.21 -2.28
C VAL A 3 13.63 -24.75 -2.73
N ALA A 4 12.42 -24.34 -3.12
CA ALA A 4 12.18 -22.94 -3.47
C ALA A 4 12.59 -22.06 -2.27
N PRO A 5 13.32 -20.95 -2.50
CA PRO A 5 13.78 -20.11 -1.40
C PRO A 5 12.57 -19.65 -0.58
N GLN A 6 12.63 -19.88 0.73
CA GLN A 6 11.58 -19.46 1.64
C GLN A 6 11.67 -17.94 1.80
N LEU A 7 10.59 -17.23 1.45
CA LEU A 7 10.52 -15.78 1.62
C LEU A 7 10.68 -15.40 3.10
N PRO A 8 11.32 -14.26 3.40
CA PRO A 8 11.40 -13.71 4.76
C PRO A 8 10.02 -13.55 5.41
N LEU A 9 9.96 -13.59 6.74
CA LEU A 9 8.72 -13.43 7.51
C LEU A 9 7.94 -12.17 7.11
N ALA A 10 8.62 -11.07 6.79
CA ALA A 10 8.01 -9.82 6.35
C ALA A 10 7.06 -10.00 5.16
N PHE A 11 7.44 -10.79 4.14
CA PHE A 11 6.60 -11.06 2.98
C PHE A 11 5.39 -11.92 3.33
N LYS A 12 5.56 -12.91 4.21
CA LYS A 12 4.43 -13.70 4.72
C LYS A 12 3.44 -12.82 5.48
N THR A 13 3.93 -11.94 6.34
CA THR A 13 3.09 -10.98 7.07
C THR A 13 2.39 -10.02 6.11
N PHE A 14 3.09 -9.55 5.08
CA PHE A 14 2.53 -8.67 4.07
C PHE A 14 1.36 -9.33 3.34
N ARG A 15 1.44 -10.62 2.98
CA ARG A 15 0.30 -11.34 2.41
C ARG A 15 -0.90 -11.38 3.35
N ILE A 16 -0.67 -11.53 4.65
CA ILE A 16 -1.74 -11.55 5.65
C ILE A 16 -2.39 -10.17 5.75
N THR A 17 -1.63 -9.09 5.94
CA THR A 17 -2.19 -7.74 6.01
C THR A 17 -2.93 -7.38 4.74
N ARG A 18 -2.38 -7.74 3.57
CA ARG A 18 -2.97 -7.45 2.28
C ARG A 18 -4.29 -8.17 2.10
N PHE A 19 -4.37 -9.44 2.52
CA PHE A 19 -5.61 -10.19 2.52
C PHE A 19 -6.69 -9.52 3.38
N HIS A 20 -6.36 -9.06 4.58
CA HIS A 20 -7.34 -8.37 5.44
C HIS A 20 -7.80 -7.04 4.85
N LEU A 21 -6.88 -6.24 4.28
CA LEU A 21 -7.27 -5.01 3.60
C LEU A 21 -8.17 -5.30 2.40
N MET A 22 -7.80 -6.27 1.55
CA MET A 22 -8.60 -6.67 0.39
C MET A 22 -10.00 -7.12 0.80
N ARG A 23 -10.14 -7.88 1.88
CA ARG A 23 -11.47 -8.27 2.40
C ARG A 23 -12.34 -7.06 2.71
N GLU A 24 -11.77 -5.96 3.20
CA GLU A 24 -12.54 -4.77 3.54
C GLU A 24 -13.00 -3.96 2.33
N VAL A 25 -12.26 -4.00 1.22
CA VAL A 25 -12.53 -3.19 0.02
C VAL A 25 -13.17 -3.98 -1.13
N GLU A 26 -13.07 -5.31 -1.12
CA GLU A 26 -13.66 -6.17 -2.13
C GLU A 26 -15.18 -6.06 -2.16
N GLY A 27 -15.73 -5.77 -3.35
CA GLY A 27 -17.16 -5.61 -3.58
C GLY A 27 -17.70 -4.20 -3.31
N LEU A 28 -16.85 -3.25 -2.88
CA LEU A 28 -17.26 -1.86 -2.78
C LEU A 28 -17.46 -1.23 -4.17
N THR A 29 -18.47 -0.38 -4.29
CA THR A 29 -18.74 0.37 -5.52
C THR A 29 -17.78 1.57 -5.66
N PRO A 30 -17.62 2.13 -6.88
CA PRO A 30 -16.88 3.38 -7.06
C PRO A 30 -17.38 4.51 -6.14
N GLU A 31 -18.68 4.62 -5.95
CA GLU A 31 -19.28 5.60 -5.04
C GLU A 31 -18.78 5.40 -3.61
N GLN A 32 -18.78 4.17 -3.09
CA GLN A 32 -18.29 3.87 -1.74
C GLN A 32 -16.78 4.06 -1.59
N MET A 33 -16.01 3.76 -2.64
CA MET A 33 -14.56 3.91 -2.64
C MET A 33 -14.13 5.38 -2.67
N LEU A 34 -14.88 6.23 -3.38
CA LEU A 34 -14.60 7.65 -3.59
C LEU A 34 -15.27 8.57 -2.57
N HIS A 35 -16.27 8.10 -1.83
CA HIS A 35 -16.99 8.91 -0.85
C HIS A 35 -16.06 9.39 0.27
N ILE A 36 -16.14 10.69 0.56
CA ILE A 36 -15.41 11.35 1.65
C ILE A 36 -16.45 11.70 2.73
N PRO A 37 -16.44 11.01 3.89
CA PRO A 37 -17.35 11.33 5.00
C PRO A 37 -17.13 12.74 5.55
N GLU A 38 -18.14 13.30 6.19
CA GLU A 38 -18.05 14.63 6.81
C GLU A 38 -16.89 14.70 7.82
N GLY A 39 -16.12 15.80 7.75
CA GLY A 39 -14.97 16.01 8.63
C GLY A 39 -13.71 15.18 8.28
N ARG A 40 -13.73 14.45 7.15
CA ARG A 40 -12.56 13.75 6.59
C ARG A 40 -12.02 14.49 5.37
N ASP A 41 -10.75 14.26 5.08
CA ASP A 41 -10.07 14.70 3.87
C ASP A 41 -9.56 13.52 3.01
N ASP A 42 -9.80 12.29 3.46
CA ASP A 42 -9.46 11.05 2.80
C ASP A 42 -10.71 10.19 2.49
N ASN A 43 -10.56 9.27 1.54
CA ASN A 43 -11.52 8.21 1.24
C ASN A 43 -10.80 6.85 1.14
N ILE A 44 -11.56 5.78 0.89
CA ILE A 44 -11.00 4.43 0.83
C ILE A 44 -10.01 4.32 -0.34
N LEU A 45 -10.33 4.86 -1.52
CA LEU A 45 -9.44 4.81 -2.67
C LEU A 45 -8.11 5.53 -2.41
N TRP A 46 -8.14 6.69 -1.75
CA TRP A 46 -6.93 7.42 -1.38
C TRP A 46 -6.05 6.60 -0.44
N ASN A 47 -6.65 5.93 0.57
CA ASN A 47 -5.91 5.06 1.48
C ASN A 47 -5.26 3.87 0.77
N VAL A 48 -5.96 3.24 -0.19
CA VAL A 48 -5.41 2.17 -1.04
C VAL A 48 -4.26 2.68 -1.91
N GLY A 49 -4.47 3.79 -2.62
CA GLY A 49 -3.45 4.40 -3.47
C GLY A 49 -2.24 4.89 -2.66
N HIS A 50 -2.45 5.34 -1.42
CA HIS A 50 -1.38 5.79 -0.55
C HIS A 50 -0.45 4.63 -0.16
N LEU A 51 -1.04 3.49 0.19
CA LEU A 51 -0.29 2.26 0.44
C LEU A 51 0.46 1.77 -0.80
N LEU A 52 -0.18 1.87 -1.98
CA LEU A 52 0.45 1.54 -3.26
C LEU A 52 1.72 2.39 -3.49
N CYS A 53 1.60 3.71 -3.34
CA CYS A 53 2.72 4.65 -3.50
C CYS A 53 3.81 4.45 -2.45
N SER A 54 3.42 4.27 -1.18
CA SER A 54 4.34 4.06 -0.06
C SER A 54 5.19 2.81 -0.26
N LEU A 55 4.56 1.65 -0.51
CA LEU A 55 5.28 0.39 -0.73
C LEU A 55 6.16 0.45 -1.98
N SER A 56 5.65 1.01 -3.08
CA SER A 56 6.40 1.15 -4.34
C SER A 56 7.66 1.98 -4.16
N ARG A 57 7.59 3.09 -3.40
CA ARG A 57 8.76 3.90 -3.10
C ARG A 57 9.75 3.16 -2.21
N LEU A 58 9.25 2.59 -1.11
CA LEU A 58 10.06 1.87 -0.13
C LEU A 58 10.81 0.69 -0.76
N THR A 59 10.21 0.00 -1.72
CA THR A 59 10.86 -1.18 -2.34
C THR A 59 11.67 -0.85 -3.59
N TYR A 60 11.20 0.04 -4.48
CA TYR A 60 11.90 0.29 -5.76
C TYR A 60 12.80 1.52 -5.70
N VAL A 61 12.28 2.66 -5.26
CA VAL A 61 13.02 3.94 -5.35
C VAL A 61 14.24 3.93 -4.42
N PHE A 62 14.09 3.45 -3.19
CA PHE A 62 15.23 3.36 -2.27
C PHE A 62 16.25 2.30 -2.69
N SER A 63 15.84 1.32 -3.51
CA SER A 63 16.76 0.38 -4.17
C SER A 63 17.28 0.85 -5.53
N GLY A 64 17.05 2.10 -5.93
CA GLY A 64 17.59 2.68 -7.15
C GLY A 64 16.83 2.30 -8.44
N TYR A 65 15.61 1.79 -8.32
CA TYR A 65 14.75 1.44 -9.46
C TYR A 65 13.61 2.44 -9.66
N ASP A 66 13.11 2.48 -10.90
CA ASP A 66 11.89 3.22 -11.24
C ASP A 66 10.65 2.63 -10.54
N LEU A 67 9.63 3.48 -10.36
CA LEU A 67 8.36 3.07 -9.78
C LEU A 67 7.68 1.99 -10.66
N PRO A 68 7.13 0.93 -10.05
CA PRO A 68 6.36 -0.10 -10.76
C PRO A 68 4.90 0.34 -11.03
N ILE A 69 4.58 1.62 -10.82
CA ILE A 69 3.25 2.22 -10.91
C ILE A 69 3.34 3.58 -11.64
N PRO A 70 2.22 4.13 -12.16
CA PRO A 70 2.22 5.44 -12.80
C PRO A 70 2.79 6.53 -11.89
N LYS A 71 3.78 7.29 -12.39
CA LYS A 71 4.44 8.36 -11.60
C LYS A 71 3.45 9.44 -11.12
N ALA A 72 2.39 9.68 -11.88
CA ALA A 72 1.32 10.62 -11.53
C ALA A 72 0.62 10.28 -10.20
N TYR A 73 0.61 9.00 -9.81
CA TYR A 73 0.01 8.56 -8.54
C TYR A 73 0.67 9.17 -7.31
N LEU A 74 1.95 9.60 -7.41
CA LEU A 74 2.59 10.33 -6.32
C LEU A 74 1.92 11.68 -6.02
N GLY A 75 1.37 12.35 -7.04
CA GLY A 75 0.64 13.61 -6.86
C GLY A 75 -0.79 13.42 -6.33
N LEU A 76 -1.36 12.22 -6.48
CA LEU A 76 -2.72 11.90 -6.08
C LEU A 76 -2.80 11.24 -4.69
N PHE A 77 -1.80 10.41 -4.37
CA PHE A 77 -1.80 9.53 -3.19
C PHE A 77 -0.51 9.63 -2.37
N GLY A 78 0.41 10.52 -2.74
CA GLY A 78 1.66 10.72 -2.01
C GLY A 78 1.44 11.23 -0.59
N LYS A 79 2.52 11.27 0.18
CA LYS A 79 2.53 11.95 1.47
C LYS A 79 2.06 13.41 1.29
N ASP A 80 1.28 13.91 2.25
CA ASP A 80 0.75 15.27 2.29
C ASP A 80 -0.29 15.62 1.18
N THR A 81 -0.77 14.62 0.43
CA THR A 81 -1.91 14.75 -0.49
C THR A 81 -3.23 14.39 0.21
N THR A 82 -4.36 14.80 -0.35
CA THR A 82 -5.70 14.49 0.18
C THR A 82 -6.65 14.14 -0.97
N ALA A 83 -7.73 13.39 -0.68
CA ALA A 83 -8.75 13.07 -1.67
C ALA A 83 -9.60 14.29 -2.06
N THR A 84 -9.72 15.27 -1.15
CA THR A 84 -10.42 16.53 -1.39
C THR A 84 -9.71 17.45 -2.39
N ALA A 85 -8.41 17.22 -2.64
CA ALA A 85 -7.61 18.02 -3.56
C ALA A 85 -7.57 17.46 -5.00
N TRP A 86 -8.30 16.38 -5.29
CA TRP A 86 -8.33 15.81 -6.63
C TRP A 86 -9.14 16.68 -7.60
N ASP A 87 -8.51 17.11 -8.70
CA ASP A 87 -9.21 17.79 -9.80
C ASP A 87 -10.21 16.85 -10.51
N ALA A 88 -9.88 15.56 -10.57
CA ALA A 88 -10.71 14.49 -11.10
C ALA A 88 -10.48 13.21 -10.29
N ALA A 89 -11.53 12.40 -10.14
CA ALA A 89 -11.43 11.12 -9.44
C ALA A 89 -10.44 10.19 -10.18
N PRO A 90 -9.48 9.58 -9.47
CA PRO A 90 -8.62 8.53 -10.04
C PRO A 90 -9.44 7.34 -10.51
N ASP A 91 -8.95 6.63 -11.53
CA ASP A 91 -9.57 5.39 -12.01
C ASP A 91 -9.43 4.31 -10.92
N MET A 92 -10.57 3.93 -10.34
CA MET A 92 -10.62 2.93 -9.26
C MET A 92 -10.09 1.57 -9.72
N ASP A 93 -10.46 1.13 -10.93
CA ASP A 93 -10.12 -0.20 -11.43
C ASP A 93 -8.62 -0.29 -11.74
N GLU A 94 -8.05 0.78 -12.30
CA GLU A 94 -6.60 0.87 -12.53
C GLU A 94 -5.81 0.82 -11.21
N VAL A 95 -6.20 1.63 -10.23
CA VAL A 95 -5.54 1.68 -8.90
C VAL A 95 -5.64 0.33 -8.21
N MET A 96 -6.82 -0.29 -8.22
CA MET A 96 -7.03 -1.61 -7.61
C MET A 96 -6.26 -2.71 -8.36
N GLY A 97 -6.18 -2.66 -9.68
CA GLY A 97 -5.39 -3.59 -10.49
C GLY A 97 -3.91 -3.56 -10.11
N HIS A 98 -3.33 -2.36 -9.98
CA HIS A 98 -1.97 -2.21 -9.47
C HIS A 98 -1.85 -2.72 -8.02
N PHE A 99 -2.78 -2.37 -7.15
CA PHE A 99 -2.77 -2.76 -5.74
C PHE A 99 -2.84 -4.29 -5.54
N ILE A 100 -3.60 -5.00 -6.37
CA ILE A 100 -3.71 -6.47 -6.32
C ILE A 100 -2.42 -7.13 -6.81
N SER A 101 -1.82 -6.61 -7.88
CA SER A 101 -0.63 -7.21 -8.52
C SER A 101 0.70 -6.90 -7.82
N LEU A 102 0.79 -5.79 -7.09
CA LEU A 102 2.05 -5.30 -6.52
C LEU A 102 2.75 -6.31 -5.59
N PRO A 103 2.05 -7.05 -4.70
CA PRO A 103 2.68 -8.08 -3.87
C PRO A 103 3.41 -9.15 -4.68
N ASP A 104 2.77 -9.71 -5.72
CA ASP A 104 3.37 -10.73 -6.58
C ASP A 104 4.63 -10.17 -7.28
N LYS A 105 4.54 -8.94 -7.77
CA LYS A 105 5.65 -8.29 -8.45
C LYS A 105 6.86 -8.09 -7.53
N ILE A 106 6.65 -7.60 -6.30
CA ILE A 106 7.75 -7.38 -5.34
C ILE A 106 8.38 -8.72 -4.95
N GLU A 107 7.58 -9.74 -4.68
CA GLU A 107 8.11 -11.08 -4.34
C GLU A 107 8.94 -11.69 -5.47
N GLN A 108 8.47 -11.58 -6.72
CA GLN A 108 9.20 -12.06 -7.88
C GLN A 108 10.52 -11.31 -8.08
N ASP A 109 10.49 -9.97 -8.02
CA ASP A 109 11.68 -9.14 -8.16
C ASP A 109 12.67 -9.39 -7.00
N TYR A 110 12.18 -9.65 -5.79
CA TYR A 110 12.98 -10.02 -4.63
C TYR A 110 13.67 -11.38 -4.81
N VAL A 111 12.92 -12.42 -5.20
CA VAL A 111 13.47 -13.77 -5.47
C VAL A 111 14.46 -13.76 -6.63
N ALA A 112 14.26 -12.88 -7.61
CA ALA A 112 15.20 -12.66 -8.72
C ALA A 112 16.48 -11.93 -8.29
N GLY A 113 16.61 -11.52 -7.03
CA GLY A 113 17.79 -10.85 -6.49
C GLY A 113 17.94 -9.40 -6.98
N LYS A 114 16.84 -8.73 -7.32
CA LYS A 114 16.88 -7.37 -7.87
C LYS A 114 17.31 -6.32 -6.83
N PHE A 115 16.89 -6.49 -5.58
CA PHE A 115 17.09 -5.50 -4.52
C PHE A 115 18.42 -5.69 -3.79
N THR A 116 19.53 -5.54 -4.51
CA THR A 116 20.89 -5.72 -3.95
C THR A 116 21.39 -4.52 -3.16
N ASP A 117 20.91 -3.33 -3.49
CA ASP A 117 21.30 -2.07 -2.89
C ASP A 117 20.07 -1.38 -2.28
N TYR A 118 20.29 -0.63 -1.20
CA TYR A 118 19.23 0.11 -0.52
C TYR A 118 19.77 1.39 0.12
N THR A 119 19.16 2.52 -0.24
CA THR A 119 19.45 3.82 0.37
C THR A 119 18.73 3.91 1.71
N SER A 120 19.51 3.96 2.80
CA SER A 120 18.99 4.05 4.16
C SER A 120 17.97 5.18 4.32
N LEU A 121 16.83 4.86 4.91
CA LEU A 121 15.74 5.79 5.18
C LEU A 121 15.48 5.85 6.68
N GLN A 122 15.71 7.02 7.28
CA GLN A 122 15.35 7.27 8.67
C GLN A 122 13.87 7.63 8.79
N ILE A 123 13.07 6.77 9.42
CA ILE A 123 11.66 7.04 9.71
C ILE A 123 11.51 7.67 11.08
N VAL A 124 12.25 7.17 12.07
CA VAL A 124 12.30 7.72 13.43
C VAL A 124 13.75 7.98 13.82
N PRO A 125 14.03 8.99 14.68
CA PRO A 125 15.40 9.26 15.11
C PRO A 125 16.06 8.01 15.71
N GLY A 126 17.19 7.60 15.14
CA GLY A 126 17.99 6.48 15.63
C GLY A 126 17.60 5.10 15.09
N ASP A 127 16.54 4.99 14.27
CA ASP A 127 16.19 3.73 13.60
C ASP A 127 15.96 3.94 12.10
N ASN A 128 16.63 3.11 11.30
CA ASN A 128 16.69 3.27 9.85
C ASN A 128 16.19 2.00 9.17
N ILE A 129 15.41 2.18 8.12
CA ILE A 129 15.12 1.11 7.16
C ILE A 129 16.31 1.04 6.20
N THR A 130 16.97 -0.12 6.16
CA THR A 130 18.22 -0.35 5.43
C THR A 130 18.14 -1.46 4.39
N SER A 131 16.98 -2.12 4.26
CA SER A 131 16.76 -3.20 3.29
C SER A 131 15.31 -3.24 2.83
N VAL A 132 15.05 -3.98 1.73
CA VAL A 132 13.68 -4.21 1.25
C VAL A 132 12.87 -5.06 2.23
N GLU A 133 13.51 -5.98 2.94
CA GLU A 133 12.88 -6.80 3.97
C GLU A 133 12.38 -5.94 5.13
N GLU A 134 13.21 -4.99 5.60
CA GLU A 134 12.81 -4.02 6.63
C GLU A 134 11.73 -3.07 6.11
N ALA A 135 11.81 -2.64 4.85
CA ALA A 135 10.80 -1.83 4.20
C ALA A 135 9.44 -2.53 4.13
N VAL A 136 9.41 -3.80 3.75
CA VAL A 136 8.19 -4.63 3.72
C VAL A 136 7.67 -4.86 5.15
N ALA A 137 8.55 -5.09 6.12
CA ALA A 137 8.14 -5.24 7.52
C ALA A 137 7.50 -3.96 8.07
N PHE A 138 8.10 -2.80 7.81
CA PHE A 138 7.52 -1.50 8.15
C PHE A 138 6.19 -1.28 7.42
N HIS A 139 6.11 -1.65 6.14
CA HIS A 139 4.89 -1.53 5.36
C HIS A 139 3.74 -2.36 5.95
N CYS A 140 4.00 -3.54 6.52
CA CYS A 140 2.96 -4.34 7.19
C CYS A 140 2.30 -3.56 8.34
N PHE A 141 3.11 -2.87 9.16
CA PHE A 141 2.59 -1.99 10.20
C PHE A 141 1.79 -0.83 9.62
N HIS A 142 2.35 -0.15 8.60
CA HIS A 142 1.70 0.98 7.93
C HIS A 142 0.37 0.59 7.28
N GLU A 143 0.30 -0.59 6.65
CA GLU A 143 -0.92 -1.16 6.08
C GLU A 143 -1.94 -1.46 7.18
N GLY A 144 -1.52 -1.99 8.33
CA GLY A 144 -2.39 -2.14 9.50
C GLY A 144 -3.03 -0.83 9.96
N LEU A 145 -2.29 0.28 9.97
CA LEU A 145 -2.84 1.61 10.30
C LEU A 145 -3.90 2.04 9.28
N HIS A 146 -3.65 1.81 7.99
CA HIS A 146 -4.57 2.19 6.92
C HIS A 146 -5.80 1.26 6.83
N ILE A 147 -5.68 -0.01 7.21
CA ILE A 147 -6.85 -0.87 7.46
C ILE A 147 -7.72 -0.22 8.53
N GLY A 148 -7.15 0.20 9.65
CA GLY A 148 -7.88 0.93 10.70
C GLY A 148 -8.62 2.17 10.17
N LYS A 149 -7.95 3.00 9.35
CA LYS A 149 -8.60 4.15 8.69
C LYS A 149 -9.77 3.72 7.80
N ILE A 150 -9.59 2.70 6.95
CA ILE A 150 -10.63 2.17 6.07
C ILE A 150 -11.83 1.67 6.89
N LEU A 151 -11.60 0.96 8.00
CA LEU A 151 -12.68 0.53 8.90
C LEU A 151 -13.48 1.73 9.42
N THR A 152 -12.81 2.78 9.90
CA THR A 152 -13.51 3.99 10.39
C THR A 152 -14.27 4.74 9.31
N LEU A 153 -13.76 4.76 8.07
CA LEU A 153 -14.46 5.35 6.93
C LEU A 153 -15.71 4.54 6.58
N LYS A 154 -15.60 3.21 6.59
CA LYS A 154 -16.74 2.31 6.37
C LYS A 154 -17.81 2.50 7.42
N GLU A 155 -17.44 2.56 8.71
CA GLU A 155 -18.36 2.82 9.81
C GLU A 155 -19.08 4.17 9.65
N ALA A 156 -18.36 5.23 9.30
CA ALA A 156 -18.94 6.55 9.05
C ALA A 156 -19.95 6.56 7.88
N MET A 157 -19.79 5.65 6.92
CA MET A 157 -20.71 5.46 5.79
C MET A 157 -21.82 4.44 6.06
N GLY A 158 -21.86 3.84 7.26
CA GLY A 158 -22.80 2.76 7.59
C GLY A 158 -22.55 1.45 6.84
N LEU A 159 -21.34 1.25 6.31
CA LEU A 159 -20.94 0.04 5.60
C LEU A 159 -20.49 -1.06 6.59
N PRO A 160 -20.75 -2.34 6.29
CA PRO A 160 -20.32 -3.43 7.14
C PRO A 160 -18.80 -3.54 7.17
N VAL A 161 -18.23 -3.59 8.37
CA VAL A 161 -16.83 -3.95 8.61
C VAL A 161 -16.71 -5.46 8.79
N LYS A 162 -15.76 -6.11 8.12
CA LYS A 162 -15.58 -7.57 8.27
C LYS A 162 -14.67 -7.90 9.44
N GLY A 163 -13.83 -6.95 9.86
CA GLY A 163 -12.90 -7.11 10.96
C GLY A 163 -11.75 -8.06 10.61
N GLY A 164 -10.65 -7.93 11.36
CA GLY A 164 -9.54 -8.88 11.35
C GLY A 164 -10.01 -10.28 11.72
#